data_AF-A0A9D4NMA4-F1
#
_entry.id   AF-A0A9D4NMA4-F1
#
_cell.length_a   1.000
_cell.length_b   1.000
_cell.length_c   1.000
_cell.angle_alpha   90.00
_cell.angle_beta   90.00
_cell.angle_gamma   90.00
#
_symmetry.space_group_name_H-M   'P 1'
#
loop_
_entity.id
_entity.type
_entity.pdbx_description
1 polymer ?
#
loop_
_entity_poly.entity_id
_entity_poly.type
_entity_poly.pdbx_seq_one_letter_code
_entity_poly.pdbx_strand_id
1 'polypeptide(L)' 'MERHVLIHTGERPFKCGFCPKSFNRKESWESHVRVHTGERPFECHMCSKRFTQRKHLNRHILVHMDGN' A
#
# COMPACT_ATOMS: atom_id res chain seq x y z
N MET A 1 15.55 -4.32 -15.86
CA MET A 1 14.69 -4.57 -17.03
C MET A 1 13.49 -5.46 -16.69
N GLU A 2 13.66 -6.56 -15.96
CA GLU A 2 12.64 -7.61 -15.74
C GLU A 2 11.27 -7.11 -15.22
N ARG A 3 11.23 -6.20 -14.23
CA ARG A 3 9.95 -5.69 -13.69
C ARG A 3 9.12 -4.87 -14.68
N HIS A 4 9.77 -4.14 -15.59
CA HIS A 4 9.06 -3.36 -16.61
C HIS A 4 8.45 -4.29 -17.66
N VAL A 5 9.15 -5.38 -17.98
CA VAL A 5 8.70 -6.41 -18.93
C VAL A 5 7.41 -7.09 -18.45
N LEU A 6 7.22 -7.27 -17.14
CA LEU A 6 5.97 -7.82 -16.57
C LEU A 6 4.71 -7.02 -16.94
N ILE A 7 4.85 -5.73 -17.27
CA ILE A 7 3.74 -4.89 -17.73
C ILE A 7 3.35 -5.25 -19.16
N HIS A 8 4.35 -5.55 -20.01
CA HIS A 8 4.15 -5.94 -21.41
C HIS A 8 3.67 -7.38 -21.53
N THR A 9 4.17 -8.29 -20.69
CA THR A 9 3.77 -9.71 -20.71
C THR A 9 2.46 -9.99 -19.97
N GLY A 10 2.00 -9.05 -19.13
CA GLY A 10 0.82 -9.22 -18.29
C GLY A 10 1.02 -10.18 -17.11
N GLU A 11 2.25 -10.66 -16.90
CA GLU A 11 2.56 -11.55 -15.79
C GLU A 11 2.38 -10.85 -14.43
N ARG A 12 1.65 -11.53 -13.54
CA ARG A 12 1.34 -11.06 -12.19
C ARG A 12 1.71 -12.13 -11.17
N PRO A 13 3.00 -12.25 -10.82
CA PRO A 13 3.48 -13.31 -9.94
C PRO A 13 2.90 -13.22 -8.52
N PHE A 14 2.49 -12.02 -8.07
CA PHE A 14 1.98 -11.82 -6.72
C PHE A 14 0.45 -11.93 -6.69
N LYS A 15 -0.05 -13.13 -6.38
CA LYS A 15 -1.50 -13.41 -6.27
C LYS A 15 -2.00 -13.17 -4.84
N CYS A 16 -3.17 -12.55 -4.69
CA CYS A 16 -3.82 -12.44 -3.40
C CYS A 16 -4.45 -13.78 -3.01
N GLY A 17 -4.29 -14.20 -1.74
CA GLY A 17 -4.91 -15.42 -1.22
C GLY A 17 -6.37 -15.23 -0.80
N PHE A 18 -6.85 -13.98 -0.67
CA PHE A 18 -8.19 -13.66 -0.19
C PHE A 18 -9.17 -13.26 -1.30
N CYS A 19 -8.67 -12.95 -2.49
CA CYS A 19 -9.49 -12.54 -3.64
C CYS A 19 -8.76 -12.84 -4.96
N PRO A 20 -9.43 -12.81 -6.12
CA PRO A 20 -8.81 -13.15 -7.40
C PRO A 20 -7.85 -12.07 -7.95
N LYS A 21 -7.48 -11.06 -7.15
CA LYS A 21 -6.58 -10.00 -7.59
C LYS A 21 -5.12 -10.47 -7.58
N SER A 22 -4.39 -10.06 -8.61
CA SER A 22 -2.96 -10.34 -8.77
C SER A 22 -2.22 -9.05 -9.12
N PHE A 23 -0.97 -8.95 -8.70
CA PHE A 23 -0.13 -7.77 -8.87
C PHE A 23 1.20 -8.14 -9.51
N ASN A 24 1.76 -7.19 -10.26
CA ASN A 24 3.10 -7.30 -10.86
C ASN A 24 4.21 -6.77 -9.92
N ARG A 25 3.82 -6.15 -8.79
CA ARG A 25 4.73 -5.58 -7.80
C ARG A 25 4.43 -6.14 -6.42
N LYS A 26 5.50 -6.53 -5.71
CA LYS A 26 5.42 -7.03 -4.34
C LYS A 26 4.84 -5.97 -3.40
N GLU A 27 5.28 -4.71 -3.48
CA GLU A 27 4.80 -3.67 -2.56
C GLU A 27 3.30 -3.38 -2.72
N SER A 28 2.78 -3.51 -3.94
CA SER A 28 1.35 -3.34 -4.23
C SER A 28 0.53 -4.51 -3.70
N TRP A 29 1.05 -5.73 -3.84
CA TRP A 29 0.44 -6.93 -3.26
C TRP A 29 0.44 -6.89 -1.73
N GLU A 30 1.57 -6.61 -1.08
CA GLU A 30 1.65 -6.52 0.39
C GLU A 30 0.70 -5.46 0.94
N SER A 31 0.67 -4.27 0.31
CA SER A 31 -0.27 -3.23 0.70
C SER A 31 -1.73 -3.63 0.49
N HIS A 32 -2.02 -4.45 -0.52
CA HIS A 32 -3.37 -4.92 -0.78
C HIS A 32 -3.80 -5.97 0.25
N VAL A 33 -2.92 -6.91 0.61
CA VAL A 33 -3.20 -7.94 1.62
C VAL A 33 -3.59 -7.31 2.96
N ARG A 34 -3.00 -6.16 3.33
CA ARG A 34 -3.38 -5.38 4.53
C ARG A 34 -4.84 -4.93 4.55
N VAL A 35 -5.50 -4.84 3.41
CA VAL A 35 -6.94 -4.54 3.34
C VAL A 35 -7.77 -5.70 3.84
N HIS A 36 -7.30 -6.94 3.62
CA HIS A 36 -7.97 -8.14 4.10
C HIS A 36 -7.66 -8.42 5.57
N THR A 37 -6.41 -8.23 6.01
CA THR A 37 -6.01 -8.48 7.40
C THR A 37 -6.39 -7.33 8.35
N GLY A 38 -6.74 -6.16 7.82
CA GLY A 38 -7.00 -4.96 8.61
C GLY A 38 -5.74 -4.33 9.22
N GLU A 39 -4.55 -4.83 8.88
CA GLU A 39 -3.29 -4.35 9.44
C GLU A 39 -3.01 -2.90 9.01
N ARG A 40 -2.79 -2.02 9.99
CA ARG A 40 -2.45 -0.61 9.78
C ARG A 40 -1.16 -0.28 10.53
N PRO A 41 0.01 -0.59 9.95
CA PRO A 41 1.29 -0.44 10.65
C PRO A 41 1.78 1.01 10.72
N PHE A 42 1.18 1.92 9.94
CA PHE A 42 1.62 3.31 9.90
C PHE A 42 0.72 4.17 10.77
N GLU A 43 1.22 4.63 11.90
CA GLU A 43 0.49 5.49 12.83
C GLU A 43 0.95 6.95 12.71
N CYS A 44 -0.01 7.87 12.79
CA CYS A 44 0.29 9.29 12.89
C CYS A 44 0.60 9.65 14.34
N HIS A 45 1.81 10.18 14.58
CA HIS A 45 2.24 10.59 15.91
C HIS A 45 1.47 11.81 16.47
N MET A 46 0.76 12.57 15.64
CA MET A 46 0.00 13.77 16.06
C MET A 46 -1.41 13.45 16.54
N CYS A 47 -2.07 12.45 15.94
CA CYS A 47 -3.49 12.16 16.23
C CYS A 47 -3.83 10.67 16.32
N SER A 48 -2.81 9.80 16.42
CA SER A 48 -2.94 8.33 16.54
C SER A 48 -3.73 7.65 15.40
N LYS A 49 -4.04 8.37 14.30
CA LYS A 49 -4.70 7.78 13.13
C LYS A 49 -3.76 6.79 12.45
N ARG A 50 -4.29 5.60 12.15
CA ARG A 50 -3.54 4.50 11.52
C ARG A 50 -3.88 4.34 10.04
N PHE A 51 -2.86 4.08 9.23
CA PHE A 51 -2.92 3.95 7.78
C PHE A 51 -2.32 2.62 7.33
N THR A 52 -2.82 2.09 6.21
CA THR A 52 -2.31 0.87 5.58
C THR A 52 -1.05 1.11 4.73
N GLN A 53 -0.84 2.35 4.27
CA GLN A 53 0.24 2.77 3.38
C GLN A 53 0.97 4.01 3.87
N ARG A 54 2.31 4.02 3.77
CA ARG A 54 3.16 5.16 4.16
C ARG A 54 2.82 6.44 3.40
N LYS A 55 2.55 6.35 2.09
CA LYS A 55 2.19 7.52 1.27
C LYS A 55 0.92 8.24 1.78
N HIS A 56 -0.03 7.49 2.35
CA HIS A 56 -1.24 8.06 2.94
C HIS A 56 -0.94 8.74 4.27
N LEU A 57 -0.09 8.15 5.11
CA LEU A 57 0.39 8.79 6.33
C LEU A 57 1.14 10.11 6.01
N ASN A 58 2.07 10.09 5.06
CA ASN A 58 2.83 11.28 4.69
C ASN A 58 1.92 12.42 4.23
N ARG A 59 0.95 12.12 3.36
CA ARG A 59 -0.05 13.12 2.94
C ARG A 59 -0.91 13.60 4.11
N HIS A 60 -1.27 12.70 5.04
CA HIS A 60 -2.04 13.08 6.22
C HIS A 60 -1.25 14.00 7.16
N ILE A 61 0.05 13.80 7.32
CA ILE A 61 0.91 14.64 8.16
C ILE A 61 0.88 16.10 7.69
N LEU A 62 0.75 16.35 6.39
CA LEU A 62 0.62 17.72 5.84
C LEU A 62 -0.59 18.47 6.41
N VAL A 63 -1.68 17.77 6.74
CA VAL A 63 -2.87 18.39 7.35
C VAL A 63 -2.58 18.92 8.75
N HIS A 64 -1.62 18.32 9.47
CA HIS A 64 -1.16 18.84 10.77
C HIS A 64 -0.16 19.98 10.63
N MET A 65 0.46 20.15 9.46
CA MET A 65 1.41 21.23 9.17
C MET A 65 0.71 22.49 8.64
N ASP A 66 -0.43 22.34 7.99
CA ASP A 66 -1.26 23.43 7.46
C ASP A 66 -2.19 24.08 8.52
N GLY A 67 -2.12 23.60 9.76
CA GLY A 67 -2.86 24.11 10.91
C GLY A 67 -2.03 25.00 11.84
N ASN A 68 -1.11 25.80 11.29
CA ASN A 68 -0.38 26.86 11.99
C ASN A 68 -0.76 28.24 11.45
#